data_AF-A0AAW1P5K5-F1
#
_entry.id   AF-A0AAW1P5K5-F1
#
_cell.length_a   1.000
_cell.length_b   1.000
_cell.length_c   1.000
_cell.angle_alpha   90.00
_cell.angle_beta   90.00
_cell.angle_gamma   90.00
#
_symmetry.space_group_name_H-M   'P 1'
#
loop_
_entity.id
_entity.type
_entity.pdbx_description
1 polymer ?
#
loop_
_entity_poly.entity_id
_entity_poly.type
_entity_poly.pdbx_seq_one_letter_code
_entity_poly.pdbx_strand_id
1 'polypeptide(L)'
;MQPFPQPSTSYQHHPERHQQIYELTQQVSSCRALNKDQSLFEVPIRLRDGRSTTLRISLPPNFPQGRPSLNVTSVIAHGWVDVAGRLSFASLQNWSPAGSSLAAVVLEACAALSSGPASPQRPGVTSHPISSNSPGSSPTRQGASPPTKAPPVPRNLPELQALTAEELAALLVDDGKYRKLALDIMAKSQIEQVKAQARRQTAELAAANLAKEGTIAELRNQIAIIRSSEYAAAKEAFDDRLRRQQAVLAKLQPEALIAKLAKLAAAADEESERLYDSFIANELPLEGFMDSYIKLRTLYHERELKRQTAPTTVQ
;
A
#
# COMPACT_ATOMS: atom_id res chain seq x y z
N MET A 1 0.64 36.53 -13.67
CA MET A 1 0.68 35.69 -12.45
C MET A 1 -0.25 34.52 -12.66
N GLN A 2 0.29 33.34 -12.96
CA GLN A 2 -0.49 32.10 -13.03
C GLN A 2 -0.69 31.57 -11.59
N PRO A 3 -1.89 31.08 -11.23
CA PRO A 3 -2.09 30.45 -9.93
C PRO A 3 -1.41 29.07 -9.90
N PHE A 4 -0.69 28.81 -8.81
CA PHE A 4 -0.10 27.51 -8.50
C PHE A 4 -1.19 26.41 -8.42
N PRO A 5 -0.96 25.20 -8.97
CA PRO A 5 -1.85 24.07 -8.75
C PRO A 5 -1.74 23.62 -7.28
N GLN A 6 -2.88 23.60 -6.60
CA GLN A 6 -3.03 23.05 -5.24
C GLN A 6 -2.68 21.55 -5.24
N PRO A 7 -1.94 21.02 -4.25
CA PRO A 7 -1.74 19.59 -4.11
C PRO A 7 -3.05 18.94 -3.63
N SER A 8 -3.71 18.21 -4.54
CA SER A 8 -4.87 17.36 -4.27
C SER A 8 -4.49 16.23 -3.30
N THR A 9 -4.48 16.51 -2.00
CA THR A 9 -4.42 15.52 -0.92
C THR A 9 -5.75 15.50 -0.16
N SER A 10 -6.85 15.39 -0.90
CA SER A 10 -8.10 14.94 -0.31
C SER A 10 -7.99 13.43 -0.06
N TYR A 11 -7.62 13.04 1.16
CA TYR A 11 -7.96 11.72 1.67
C TYR A 11 -9.49 11.66 1.75
N GLN A 12 -10.13 11.30 0.63
CA GLN A 12 -11.59 11.13 0.59
C GLN A 12 -11.94 9.91 1.45
N HIS A 13 -12.72 10.14 2.51
CA HIS A 13 -13.31 9.08 3.31
C HIS A 13 -14.36 8.34 2.45
N HIS A 14 -13.92 7.35 1.68
CA HIS A 14 -14.84 6.48 0.96
C HIS A 14 -15.47 5.47 1.94
N PRO A 15 -16.82 5.39 2.06
CA PRO A 15 -17.47 4.38 2.88
C PRO A 15 -17.11 2.96 2.41
N GLU A 16 -16.96 2.78 1.09
CA GLU A 16 -16.53 1.53 0.46
C GLU A 16 -15.13 1.08 0.90
N ARG A 17 -14.20 2.02 1.15
CA ARG A 17 -12.87 1.72 1.67
C ARG A 17 -12.97 1.06 3.04
N HIS A 18 -13.76 1.66 3.93
CA HIS A 18 -13.94 1.16 5.30
C HIS A 18 -14.60 -0.23 5.28
N GLN A 19 -15.57 -0.44 4.38
CA GLN A 19 -16.22 -1.73 4.20
C GLN A 19 -15.24 -2.83 3.77
N GLN A 20 -14.44 -2.57 2.74
CA GLN A 20 -13.44 -3.53 2.22
C GLN A 20 -12.34 -3.84 3.25
N ILE A 21 -11.91 -2.84 4.03
CA ILE A 21 -10.94 -3.04 5.13
C ILE A 21 -11.56 -3.86 6.25
N TYR A 22 -12.80 -3.54 6.65
CA TYR A 22 -13.51 -4.29 7.67
C TYR A 22 -13.64 -5.77 7.26
N GLU A 23 -14.09 -6.03 6.03
CA GLU A 23 -14.19 -7.38 5.47
C GLU A 23 -12.83 -8.12 5.48
N LEU A 24 -11.75 -7.44 5.06
CA LEU A 24 -10.39 -8.00 5.11
C LEU A 24 -10.01 -8.43 6.53
N THR A 25 -10.22 -7.57 7.53
CA THR A 25 -9.86 -7.88 8.93
C THR A 25 -10.70 -9.00 9.53
N GLN A 26 -11.95 -9.18 9.07
CA GLN A 26 -12.83 -10.25 9.52
C GLN A 26 -12.48 -11.60 8.87
N GLN A 27 -12.25 -11.62 7.56
CA GLN A 27 -12.00 -12.85 6.81
C GLN A 27 -10.54 -13.34 6.87
N VAL A 28 -9.58 -12.43 7.09
CA VAL A 28 -8.15 -12.75 7.18
C VAL A 28 -7.67 -12.48 8.60
N SER A 29 -7.86 -13.46 9.50
CA SER A 29 -7.59 -13.29 10.94
C SER A 29 -6.12 -13.00 11.28
N SER A 30 -5.18 -13.33 10.39
CA SER A 30 -3.75 -13.03 10.56
C SER A 30 -3.34 -11.65 10.01
N CYS A 31 -4.28 -10.87 9.48
CA CYS A 31 -4.04 -9.54 8.93
C CYS A 31 -3.87 -8.49 10.05
N ARG A 32 -2.81 -7.68 9.95
CA ARG A 32 -2.54 -6.56 10.87
C ARG A 32 -2.28 -5.27 10.10
N ALA A 33 -2.85 -4.15 10.57
CA ALA A 33 -2.51 -2.82 10.06
C ALA A 33 -1.14 -2.36 10.61
N LEU A 34 -0.32 -1.74 9.75
CA LEU A 34 1.00 -1.22 10.12
C LEU A 34 1.00 0.27 10.45
N ASN A 35 -0.06 0.97 10.07
CA ASN A 35 -0.19 2.41 10.18
C ASN A 35 -1.59 2.83 10.62
N LYS A 36 -1.67 4.02 11.22
CA LYS A 36 -2.91 4.55 11.81
C LYS A 36 -4.00 4.83 10.77
N ASP A 37 -3.60 5.18 9.54
CA ASP A 37 -4.48 5.47 8.40
C ASP A 37 -4.94 4.22 7.65
N GLN A 38 -4.56 3.02 8.11
CA GLN A 38 -5.02 1.75 7.52
C GLN A 38 -4.79 1.68 6.00
N SER A 39 -3.63 2.18 5.55
CA SER A 39 -3.22 2.09 4.13
C SER A 39 -2.17 1.01 3.89
N LEU A 40 -1.62 0.42 4.95
CA LEU A 40 -0.65 -0.65 4.89
C LEU A 40 -1.03 -1.77 5.85
N PHE A 41 -1.10 -2.99 5.34
CA PHE A 41 -1.37 -4.20 6.11
C PHE A 41 -0.32 -5.27 5.85
N GLU A 42 -0.21 -6.20 6.79
CA GLU A 42 0.64 -7.36 6.67
C GLU A 42 -0.10 -8.63 7.09
N VAL A 43 0.16 -9.71 6.36
CA VAL A 43 -0.36 -11.04 6.63
C VAL A 43 0.84 -11.99 6.66
N PRO A 44 1.19 -12.57 7.83
CA PRO A 44 2.16 -13.63 7.91
C PRO A 44 1.65 -14.88 7.17
N ILE A 45 2.48 -15.46 6.31
CA ILE A 45 2.17 -16.65 5.53
C ILE A 45 3.28 -17.68 5.72
N ARG A 46 2.90 -18.94 5.83
CA ARG A 46 3.86 -20.05 5.81
C ARG A 46 3.97 -20.60 4.39
N LEU A 47 5.16 -20.56 3.82
CA LEU A 47 5.47 -21.08 2.51
C LEU A 47 5.57 -22.61 2.54
N ARG A 48 5.48 -23.22 1.35
CA ARG A 48 5.55 -24.67 1.15
C ARG A 48 6.82 -25.31 1.75
N ASP A 49 7.94 -24.63 1.67
CA ASP A 49 9.24 -25.09 2.18
C ASP A 49 9.36 -24.97 3.71
N GLY A 50 8.27 -24.61 4.39
CA GLY A 50 8.21 -24.42 5.83
C GLY A 50 8.70 -23.06 6.29
N ARG A 51 9.29 -22.24 5.41
CA ARG A 51 9.73 -20.87 5.73
C ARG A 51 8.52 -19.96 5.94
N SER A 52 8.65 -19.01 6.85
CA SER A 52 7.64 -17.96 7.04
C SER A 52 8.02 -16.73 6.22
N THR A 53 7.03 -16.10 5.60
CA THR A 53 7.15 -14.83 4.90
C THR A 53 6.01 -13.90 5.30
N THR A 54 6.07 -12.65 4.84
CA THR A 54 5.00 -11.68 5.06
C THR A 54 4.49 -11.14 3.73
N LEU A 55 3.19 -11.25 3.52
CA LEU A 55 2.48 -10.57 2.45
C LEU A 55 2.09 -9.18 2.93
N ARG A 56 2.62 -8.15 2.28
CA ARG A 56 2.33 -6.75 2.54
C ARG A 56 1.31 -6.24 1.52
N ILE A 57 0.23 -5.66 2.03
CA ILE A 57 -0.88 -5.10 1.27
C ILE A 57 -0.81 -3.59 1.40
N SER A 58 -0.70 -2.87 0.28
CA SER A 58 -0.73 -1.41 0.24
C SER A 58 -1.94 -0.94 -0.55
N LEU A 59 -2.75 -0.10 0.11
CA LEU A 59 -3.96 0.51 -0.45
C LEU A 59 -3.63 1.93 -0.92
N PRO A 60 -3.89 2.27 -2.20
CA PRO A 60 -3.69 3.64 -2.67
C PRO A 60 -4.67 4.63 -2.01
N PRO A 61 -4.39 5.95 -2.08
CA PRO A 61 -5.27 6.98 -1.51
C PRO A 61 -6.69 6.96 -2.08
N ASN A 62 -6.84 6.61 -3.37
CA ASN A 62 -8.10 6.51 -4.09
C ASN A 62 -8.70 5.09 -4.07
N PHE A 63 -8.34 4.24 -3.11
CA PHE A 63 -8.95 2.92 -2.98
C PHE A 63 -10.43 3.05 -2.50
N PRO A 64 -11.38 2.25 -3.03
CA PRO A 64 -11.22 1.09 -3.93
C PRO A 64 -11.11 1.38 -5.43
N GLN A 65 -11.22 2.63 -5.87
CA GLN A 65 -11.08 3.01 -7.29
C GLN A 65 -9.69 2.69 -7.84
N GLY A 66 -8.65 2.91 -7.03
CA GLY A 66 -7.31 2.44 -7.29
C GLY A 66 -7.10 1.00 -6.80
N ARG A 67 -6.53 0.15 -7.66
CA ARG A 67 -6.23 -1.24 -7.31
C ARG A 67 -5.27 -1.35 -6.12
N PRO A 68 -5.47 -2.30 -5.20
CA PRO A 68 -4.50 -2.58 -4.16
C PRO A 68 -3.19 -3.12 -4.75
N SER A 69 -2.11 -3.05 -3.99
CA SER A 69 -0.84 -3.68 -4.35
C SER A 69 -0.39 -4.66 -3.29
N LEU A 70 0.15 -5.79 -3.74
CA LEU A 70 0.55 -6.92 -2.90
C LEU A 70 2.02 -7.20 -3.16
N ASN A 71 2.82 -7.30 -2.09
CA ASN A 71 4.24 -7.62 -2.17
C ASN A 71 4.60 -8.65 -1.10
N VAL A 72 5.54 -9.54 -1.41
CA VAL A 72 6.14 -10.44 -0.42
C VAL A 72 7.50 -9.89 0.02
N THR A 73 7.82 -9.99 1.30
CA THR A 73 9.08 -9.50 1.86
C THR A 73 10.28 -10.41 1.61
N SER A 74 10.03 -11.69 1.30
CA SER A 74 11.07 -12.69 1.03
C SER A 74 11.20 -12.96 -0.46
N VAL A 75 12.41 -13.35 -0.89
CA VAL A 75 12.65 -13.80 -2.27
C VAL A 75 12.02 -15.18 -2.46
N ILE A 76 11.00 -15.25 -3.32
CA ILE A 76 10.25 -16.48 -3.60
C ILE A 76 10.22 -16.71 -5.12
N ALA A 77 10.56 -17.92 -5.55
CA ALA A 77 10.35 -18.37 -6.91
C ALA A 77 8.89 -18.82 -7.09
N HIS A 78 8.01 -17.92 -7.54
CA HIS A 78 6.60 -18.21 -7.78
C HIS A 78 6.11 -17.51 -9.06
N GLY A 79 5.24 -18.16 -9.85
CA GLY A 79 4.79 -17.64 -11.15
C GLY A 79 4.00 -16.32 -11.07
N TRP A 80 3.49 -15.98 -9.89
CA TRP A 80 2.81 -14.70 -9.64
C TRP A 80 3.72 -13.63 -9.03
N VAL A 81 4.95 -13.94 -8.64
CA VAL A 81 5.84 -13.01 -7.91
C VAL A 81 6.97 -12.56 -8.82
N ASP A 82 7.15 -11.25 -8.97
CA ASP A 82 8.27 -10.69 -9.74
C ASP A 82 9.57 -10.58 -8.91
N VAL A 83 10.66 -10.16 -9.56
CA VAL A 83 11.99 -10.03 -8.93
C VAL A 83 12.00 -9.01 -7.77
N ALA A 84 11.04 -8.07 -7.76
CA ALA A 84 10.87 -7.09 -6.69
C ALA A 84 9.92 -7.58 -5.59
N GLY A 85 9.42 -8.81 -5.68
CA GLY A 85 8.50 -9.41 -4.71
C GLY A 85 7.02 -9.04 -4.94
N ARG A 86 6.67 -8.34 -6.03
CA ARG A 86 5.30 -7.90 -6.31
C ARG A 86 4.47 -9.02 -6.92
N LEU A 87 3.24 -9.16 -6.43
CA LEU A 87 2.30 -10.14 -6.96
C LEU A 87 1.58 -9.62 -8.22
N SER A 88 1.34 -10.52 -9.17
CA SER A 88 0.58 -10.28 -10.39
C SER A 88 -0.21 -11.54 -10.78
N PHE A 89 -1.54 -11.48 -10.64
CA PHE A 89 -2.48 -12.57 -10.99
C PHE A 89 -3.82 -11.99 -11.42
N ALA A 90 -4.73 -12.82 -11.96
CA ALA A 90 -5.92 -12.37 -12.68
C ALA A 90 -6.84 -11.47 -11.84
N SER A 91 -7.21 -11.91 -10.63
CA SER A 91 -8.12 -11.15 -9.75
C SER A 91 -7.55 -9.80 -9.32
N LEU A 92 -6.21 -9.69 -9.19
CA LEU A 92 -5.54 -8.44 -8.88
C LEU A 92 -5.40 -7.51 -10.10
N GLN A 93 -5.19 -8.08 -11.29
CA GLN A 93 -5.05 -7.31 -12.53
C GLN A 93 -6.39 -6.77 -13.03
N ASN A 94 -7.46 -7.56 -12.86
CA ASN A 94 -8.83 -7.22 -13.25
C ASN A 94 -9.64 -6.63 -12.09
N TRP A 95 -8.97 -5.95 -11.16
CA TRP A 95 -9.62 -5.33 -10.00
C TRP A 95 -10.71 -4.35 -10.44
N SER A 96 -11.92 -4.55 -9.91
CA SER A 96 -13.08 -3.69 -10.13
C SER A 96 -13.63 -3.21 -8.78
N PRO A 97 -13.80 -1.89 -8.57
CA PRO A 97 -14.30 -1.36 -7.30
C PRO A 97 -15.68 -1.91 -6.90
N ALA A 98 -16.53 -2.21 -7.89
CA ALA A 98 -17.90 -2.68 -7.68
C ALA A 98 -18.02 -4.22 -7.62
N GLY A 99 -16.99 -4.96 -8.07
CA GLY A 99 -17.07 -6.41 -8.26
C GLY A 99 -15.96 -7.23 -7.61
N SER A 100 -14.96 -6.58 -7.01
CA SER A 100 -13.82 -7.25 -6.37
C SER A 100 -13.85 -7.08 -4.86
N SER A 101 -13.53 -8.16 -4.13
CA SER A 101 -13.31 -8.14 -2.67
C SER A 101 -11.82 -8.20 -2.38
N LEU A 102 -11.33 -7.27 -1.58
CA LEU A 102 -9.94 -7.23 -1.13
C LEU A 102 -9.61 -8.48 -0.30
N ALA A 103 -10.54 -8.92 0.54
CA ALA A 103 -10.40 -10.13 1.34
C ALA A 103 -10.20 -11.36 0.44
N ALA A 104 -11.04 -11.52 -0.58
CA ALA A 104 -10.93 -12.64 -1.52
C ALA A 104 -9.59 -12.64 -2.28
N VAL A 105 -9.14 -11.47 -2.76
CA VAL A 105 -7.86 -11.33 -3.46
C VAL A 105 -6.67 -11.66 -2.54
N VAL A 106 -6.72 -11.24 -1.27
CA VAL A 106 -5.67 -11.55 -0.29
C VAL A 106 -5.68 -13.03 0.06
N LEU A 107 -6.85 -13.65 0.24
CA LEU A 107 -6.97 -15.08 0.50
C LEU A 107 -6.47 -15.92 -0.68
N GLU A 108 -6.78 -15.52 -1.92
CA GLU A 108 -6.26 -16.17 -3.13
C GLU A 108 -4.73 -16.09 -3.17
N ALA A 109 -4.16 -14.92 -2.90
CA ALA A 109 -2.71 -14.75 -2.81
C ALA A 109 -2.09 -15.62 -1.69
N CYS A 110 -2.69 -15.64 -0.51
CA CYS A 110 -2.23 -16.47 0.61
C CYS A 110 -2.27 -17.95 0.27
N ALA A 111 -3.37 -18.41 -0.33
CA ALA A 111 -3.54 -19.79 -0.76
C ALA A 111 -2.49 -20.16 -1.82
N ALA A 112 -2.32 -19.36 -2.87
CA ALA A 112 -1.35 -19.62 -3.93
C ALA A 112 0.11 -19.59 -3.46
N LEU A 113 0.44 -18.79 -2.44
CA LEU A 113 1.79 -18.80 -1.86
C LEU A 113 2.01 -19.96 -0.88
N SER A 114 0.93 -20.47 -0.27
CA SER A 114 0.98 -21.60 0.67
C SER A 114 0.86 -22.96 -0.02
N SER A 115 0.13 -23.03 -1.13
CA SER A 115 -0.09 -24.22 -1.97
C SER A 115 0.63 -24.05 -3.30
N GLY A 116 1.38 -25.07 -3.76
CA GLY A 116 2.07 -25.02 -5.06
C GLY A 116 1.13 -24.72 -6.25
N PRO A 117 1.66 -24.39 -7.45
CA PRO A 117 0.86 -23.80 -8.52
C PRO A 117 -0.33 -24.69 -8.89
N ALA A 118 -1.54 -24.13 -8.79
CA ALA A 118 -2.66 -24.64 -9.56
C ALA A 118 -2.28 -24.48 -11.03
N SER A 119 -1.95 -25.59 -11.69
CA SER A 119 -1.90 -25.67 -13.14
C SER A 119 -3.23 -25.09 -13.67
N PRO A 120 -3.24 -24.27 -14.73
CA PRO A 120 -4.48 -23.76 -15.28
C PRO A 120 -5.35 -24.95 -15.69
N GLN A 121 -6.43 -25.19 -14.95
CA GLN A 121 -7.45 -26.14 -15.34
C GLN A 121 -8.01 -25.67 -16.68
N ARG A 122 -7.71 -26.44 -17.73
CA ARG A 122 -8.54 -26.51 -18.94
C ARG A 122 -9.93 -26.96 -18.50
N PRO A 123 -11.01 -26.19 -18.75
CA PRO A 123 -12.33 -26.77 -18.79
C PRO A 123 -12.45 -27.52 -20.12
N GLY A 124 -12.58 -28.83 -20.03
CA GLY A 124 -12.98 -29.66 -21.15
C GLY A 124 -14.44 -29.40 -21.50
N VAL A 125 -14.67 -29.19 -22.80
CA VAL A 125 -15.84 -29.60 -23.59
C VAL A 125 -17.22 -29.20 -23.06
N THR A 126 -17.76 -28.11 -23.63
CA THR A 126 -19.07 -28.16 -24.30
C THR A 126 -19.01 -27.31 -25.57
N SER A 127 -19.47 -27.92 -26.65
CA SER A 127 -19.68 -27.38 -27.99
C SER A 127 -20.60 -26.15 -27.98
N HIS A 128 -20.27 -25.10 -28.75
CA HIS A 128 -21.10 -24.47 -29.78
C HIS A 128 -20.37 -23.25 -30.40
N PRO A 129 -20.68 -22.86 -31.66
CA PRO A 129 -19.69 -22.24 -32.54
C PRO A 129 -19.93 -20.75 -32.88
N ILE A 130 -18.86 -20.12 -33.39
CA ILE A 130 -18.79 -19.01 -34.37
C ILE A 130 -18.96 -17.54 -33.91
N SER A 131 -17.93 -16.76 -34.31
CA SER A 131 -17.88 -15.32 -34.68
C SER A 131 -18.10 -14.25 -33.61
N SER A 132 -17.45 -13.09 -33.61
CA SER A 132 -16.57 -12.42 -34.58
C SER A 132 -15.90 -11.20 -33.91
N ASN A 133 -14.70 -10.84 -34.39
CA ASN A 133 -14.07 -9.51 -34.47
C ASN A 133 -14.18 -8.52 -33.30
N SER A 134 -13.04 -8.17 -32.70
CA SER A 134 -12.34 -6.89 -32.98
C SER A 134 -11.15 -6.62 -32.02
N PRO A 135 -10.23 -5.70 -32.38
CA PRO A 135 -8.83 -5.73 -32.00
C PRO A 135 -8.51 -4.85 -30.79
N GLY A 136 -7.50 -5.22 -30.01
CA GLY A 136 -7.04 -4.44 -28.87
C GLY A 136 -5.58 -4.73 -28.55
N SER A 137 -4.72 -3.84 -29.03
CA SER A 137 -3.29 -3.75 -28.79
C SER A 137 -2.90 -3.92 -27.32
N SER A 138 -2.10 -4.94 -27.01
CA SER A 138 -1.37 -5.05 -25.75
C SER A 138 -0.04 -4.29 -25.86
N PRO A 139 0.30 -3.39 -24.91
CA PRO A 139 1.60 -2.75 -24.91
C PRO A 139 2.65 -3.79 -24.51
N THR A 140 3.58 -4.05 -25.40
CA THR A 140 4.69 -4.96 -25.22
C THR A 140 5.59 -4.43 -24.10
N ARG A 141 5.67 -5.14 -22.97
CA ARG A 141 6.59 -4.86 -21.87
C ARG A 141 8.03 -5.14 -22.36
N GLN A 142 8.70 -4.10 -22.85
CA GLN A 142 10.14 -4.15 -23.15
C GLN A 142 10.90 -4.08 -21.82
N GLY A 143 11.61 -5.13 -21.44
CA GLY A 143 12.48 -5.10 -20.25
C GLY A 143 12.90 -6.45 -19.69
N ALA A 144 12.22 -7.55 -20.05
CA ALA A 144 12.71 -8.89 -19.73
C ALA A 144 13.41 -9.48 -20.96
N SER A 145 14.74 -9.52 -20.95
CA SER A 145 15.49 -10.35 -21.90
C SER A 145 15.05 -11.81 -21.69
N PRO A 146 14.60 -12.51 -22.74
CA PRO A 146 14.21 -13.92 -22.61
C PRO A 146 15.39 -14.75 -22.11
N PRO A 147 15.16 -15.85 -21.36
CA PRO A 147 16.22 -16.77 -21.01
C PRO A 147 16.91 -17.21 -22.31
N THR A 148 18.22 -17.02 -22.40
CA THR A 148 19.03 -17.53 -23.52
C THR A 148 18.84 -19.04 -23.60
N LYS A 149 17.96 -19.49 -24.49
CA LYS A 149 17.77 -20.91 -24.77
C LYS A 149 19.08 -21.45 -25.33
N ALA A 150 19.55 -22.58 -24.79
CA ALA A 150 20.74 -23.23 -25.30
C ALA A 150 20.55 -23.57 -26.80
N PRO A 151 21.53 -23.28 -27.68
CA PRO A 151 21.43 -23.67 -29.07
C PRO A 151 21.33 -25.20 -29.18
N PRO A 152 20.55 -25.72 -30.14
CA PRO A 152 20.39 -27.16 -30.34
C PRO A 152 21.74 -27.81 -30.70
N VAL A 153 21.99 -29.00 -30.17
CA VAL A 153 23.20 -29.77 -30.47
C VAL A 153 23.23 -30.11 -31.97
N PRO A 154 24.30 -29.76 -32.71
CA PRO A 154 24.40 -30.08 -34.12
C PRO A 154 24.41 -31.59 -34.33
N ARG A 155 23.55 -32.08 -35.24
CA ARG A 155 23.41 -33.51 -35.56
C ARG A 155 24.42 -34.00 -36.61
N ASN A 156 25.04 -33.07 -37.33
CA ASN A 156 26.03 -33.34 -38.36
C ASN A 156 27.31 -32.56 -38.05
N LEU A 157 28.46 -33.22 -38.16
CA LEU A 157 29.78 -32.65 -37.92
C LEU A 157 30.61 -32.77 -39.21
N PRO A 158 30.52 -31.78 -40.13
CA PRO A 158 31.21 -31.85 -41.42
C PRO A 158 32.73 -31.89 -41.25
N GLU A 159 33.27 -31.35 -40.14
CA GLU A 159 34.70 -31.46 -39.84
C GLU A 159 35.13 -32.92 -39.70
N LEU A 160 34.28 -33.79 -39.13
CA LEU A 160 34.53 -35.24 -38.99
C LEU A 160 34.32 -36.01 -40.31
N GLN A 161 33.41 -35.54 -41.17
CA GLN A 161 33.16 -36.15 -42.48
C GLN A 161 34.28 -35.87 -43.50
N ALA A 162 35.09 -34.84 -43.25
CA ALA A 162 36.21 -34.45 -44.11
C ALA A 162 37.52 -35.17 -43.78
N LEU A 163 37.62 -35.90 -42.65
CA LEU A 163 38.82 -36.69 -42.32
C LEU A 163 38.83 -38.03 -43.05
N THR A 164 40.04 -38.51 -43.35
CA THR A 164 40.28 -39.84 -43.91
C THR A 164 40.11 -40.94 -42.85
N ALA A 165 39.92 -42.18 -43.28
CA ALA A 165 39.74 -43.33 -42.39
C ALA A 165 40.94 -43.55 -41.45
N GLU A 166 42.16 -43.28 -41.92
CA GLU A 166 43.39 -43.38 -41.13
C GLU A 166 43.47 -42.31 -40.03
N GLU A 167 43.03 -41.08 -40.34
CA GLU A 167 43.00 -39.98 -39.38
C GLU A 167 41.90 -40.17 -38.33
N LEU A 168 40.74 -40.72 -38.73
CA LEU A 168 39.66 -41.12 -37.81
C LEU A 168 40.13 -42.23 -36.86
N ALA A 169 40.85 -43.24 -37.36
CA ALA A 169 41.42 -44.29 -36.53
C ALA A 169 42.48 -43.74 -35.56
N ALA A 170 43.33 -42.83 -36.01
CA ALA A 170 44.29 -42.14 -35.16
C ALA A 170 43.62 -41.28 -34.08
N LEU A 171 42.46 -40.68 -34.38
CA LEU A 171 41.67 -39.90 -33.42
C LEU A 171 41.01 -40.77 -32.34
N LEU A 172 40.66 -42.01 -32.65
CA LEU A 172 40.09 -42.98 -31.70
C LEU A 172 41.13 -43.54 -30.73
N VAL A 173 42.41 -43.53 -31.11
CA VAL A 173 43.52 -44.08 -30.30
C VAL A 173 44.22 -42.99 -29.48
N ASP A 174 44.23 -41.74 -29.97
CA ASP A 174 44.90 -40.61 -29.34
C ASP A 174 43.89 -39.60 -28.75
N ASP A 175 43.63 -39.74 -27.44
CA ASP A 175 42.75 -38.85 -26.67
C ASP A 175 43.15 -37.36 -26.75
N GLY A 176 44.45 -37.08 -26.94
CA GLY A 176 44.96 -35.72 -27.07
C GLY A 176 44.53 -35.08 -28.39
N LYS A 177 44.59 -35.83 -29.49
CA LYS A 177 44.10 -35.38 -30.80
C LYS A 177 42.59 -35.23 -30.81
N TYR A 178 41.87 -36.18 -30.21
CA TYR A 178 40.41 -36.09 -30.05
C TYR A 178 40.00 -34.81 -29.31
N ARG A 179 40.62 -34.54 -28.15
CA ARG A 179 40.31 -33.37 -27.33
C ARG A 179 40.60 -32.06 -28.06
N LYS A 180 41.69 -32.00 -28.83
CA LYS A 180 42.03 -30.82 -29.66
C LYS A 180 40.98 -30.56 -30.74
N LEU A 181 40.55 -31.60 -31.47
CA LEU A 181 39.50 -31.47 -32.48
C LEU A 181 38.17 -31.01 -31.85
N ALA A 182 37.78 -31.62 -30.72
CA ALA A 182 36.56 -31.25 -30.01
C ALA A 182 36.58 -29.79 -29.54
N LEU A 183 37.73 -29.30 -29.05
CA LEU A 183 37.89 -27.90 -28.65
C LEU A 183 37.79 -26.94 -29.85
N ASP A 184 38.36 -27.31 -31.00
CA ASP A 184 38.33 -26.47 -32.21
C ASP A 184 36.91 -26.36 -32.81
N ILE A 185 36.18 -27.49 -32.85
CA ILE A 185 34.77 -27.52 -33.26
C ILE A 185 33.91 -26.68 -32.29
N MET A 186 34.12 -26.82 -30.98
CA MET A 186 33.40 -26.02 -29.98
C MET A 186 33.70 -24.51 -30.10
N ALA A 187 34.95 -24.14 -30.38
CA ALA A 187 35.35 -22.75 -30.57
C ALA A 187 34.64 -22.08 -31.76
N LYS A 188 34.33 -22.85 -32.81
CA LYS A 188 33.60 -22.40 -34.01
C LYS A 188 32.08 -22.51 -33.86
N SER A 189 31.61 -23.14 -32.79
CA SER A 189 30.19 -23.42 -32.59
C SER A 189 29.37 -22.17 -32.24
N GLN A 190 28.07 -22.25 -32.52
CA GLN A 190 27.09 -21.24 -32.10
C GLN A 190 27.01 -21.11 -30.56
N ILE A 191 27.41 -22.14 -29.81
CA ILE A 191 27.42 -22.11 -28.34
C ILE A 191 28.42 -21.08 -27.83
N GLU A 192 29.65 -21.03 -28.38
CA GLU A 192 30.65 -20.07 -27.93
C GLU A 192 30.28 -18.64 -28.36
N GLN A 193 29.62 -18.48 -29.52
CA GLN A 193 29.06 -17.18 -29.94
C GLN A 193 27.97 -16.69 -28.99
N VAL A 194 26.98 -17.53 -28.65
CA VAL A 194 25.91 -17.19 -27.70
C VAL A 194 26.48 -16.87 -26.32
N LYS A 195 27.48 -17.63 -25.85
CA LYS A 195 28.18 -17.38 -24.59
C LYS A 195 28.95 -16.06 -24.60
N ALA A 196 29.64 -15.73 -25.69
CA ALA A 196 30.32 -14.45 -25.85
C ALA A 196 29.31 -13.28 -25.85
N GLN A 197 28.20 -13.41 -26.58
CA GLN A 197 27.12 -12.43 -26.59
C GLN A 197 26.48 -12.24 -25.20
N ALA A 198 26.20 -13.33 -24.49
CA ALA A 198 25.63 -13.28 -23.14
C ALA A 198 26.58 -12.59 -22.13
N ARG A 199 27.89 -12.88 -22.20
CA ARG A 199 28.91 -12.19 -21.39
C ARG A 199 28.93 -10.70 -21.69
N ARG A 200 28.92 -10.32 -22.97
CA ARG A 200 28.90 -8.92 -23.40
C ARG A 200 27.65 -8.19 -22.91
N GLN A 201 26.47 -8.77 -23.12
CA GLN A 201 25.20 -8.19 -22.64
C GLN A 201 25.16 -8.05 -21.12
N THR A 202 25.68 -9.05 -20.39
CA THR A 202 25.77 -9.00 -18.93
C THR A 202 26.69 -7.88 -18.46
N ALA A 203 27.86 -7.72 -19.10
CA ALA A 203 28.80 -6.65 -18.78
C ALA A 203 28.23 -5.25 -19.10
N GLU A 204 27.58 -5.09 -20.25
CA GLU A 204 26.92 -3.84 -20.65
C GLU A 204 25.80 -3.47 -19.67
N LEU A 205 24.96 -4.44 -19.27
CA LEU A 205 23.92 -4.23 -18.25
C LEU A 205 24.50 -3.89 -16.87
N ALA A 206 25.57 -4.57 -16.46
CA ALA A 206 26.25 -4.28 -15.19
C ALA A 206 26.81 -2.86 -15.20
N ALA A 207 27.47 -2.44 -16.29
CA ALA A 207 27.98 -1.08 -16.44
C ALA A 207 26.86 -0.03 -16.43
N ALA A 208 25.75 -0.28 -17.14
CA ALA A 208 24.59 0.61 -17.15
C ALA A 208 23.89 0.70 -15.77
N ASN A 209 23.93 -0.36 -14.97
CA ASN A 209 23.41 -0.35 -13.61
C ASN A 209 24.33 0.41 -12.65
N LEU A 210 25.64 0.19 -12.73
CA LEU A 210 26.64 0.93 -11.94
C LEU A 210 26.58 2.43 -12.25
N ALA A 211 26.39 2.82 -13.51
CA ALA A 211 26.23 4.22 -13.89
C ALA A 211 25.02 4.91 -13.22
N LYS A 212 23.96 4.16 -12.88
CA LYS A 212 22.77 4.71 -12.20
C LYS A 212 22.94 4.84 -10.70
N GLU A 213 23.98 4.24 -10.11
CA GLU A 213 24.20 4.22 -8.67
C GLU A 213 24.36 5.65 -8.11
N GLY A 214 25.15 6.49 -8.78
CA GLY A 214 25.35 7.89 -8.41
C GLY A 214 24.05 8.69 -8.40
N THR A 215 23.24 8.58 -9.47
CA THR A 215 21.94 9.26 -9.55
C THR A 215 20.98 8.76 -8.47
N ILE A 216 20.96 7.46 -8.16
CA ILE A 216 20.13 6.91 -7.08
C ILE A 216 20.56 7.45 -5.72
N ALA A 217 21.87 7.55 -5.46
CA ALA A 217 22.40 8.11 -4.22
C ALA A 217 22.02 9.59 -4.08
N GLU A 218 22.15 10.37 -5.15
CA GLU A 218 21.78 11.79 -5.17
C GLU A 218 20.28 12.00 -4.92
N LEU A 219 19.42 11.26 -5.62
CA LEU A 219 17.96 11.33 -5.43
C LEU A 219 17.57 10.93 -4.01
N ARG A 220 18.22 9.92 -3.42
CA ARG A 220 18.00 9.54 -2.01
C ARG A 220 18.38 10.66 -1.07
N ASN A 221 19.50 11.35 -1.31
CA ASN A 221 19.92 12.48 -0.50
C ASN A 221 18.95 13.66 -0.63
N GLN A 222 18.51 14.00 -1.86
CA GLN A 222 17.51 15.03 -2.09
C GLN A 222 16.19 14.73 -1.35
N ILE A 223 15.69 13.49 -1.43
CA ILE A 223 14.50 13.06 -0.69
C ILE A 223 14.72 13.21 0.82
N ALA A 224 15.89 12.83 1.34
CA ALA A 224 16.20 12.97 2.76
C ALA A 224 16.15 14.45 3.19
N ILE A 225 16.76 15.35 2.41
CA ILE A 225 16.77 16.80 2.67
C ILE A 225 15.35 17.37 2.65
N ILE A 226 14.56 17.09 1.61
CA ILE A 226 13.17 17.58 1.49
C ILE A 226 12.34 17.07 2.67
N ARG A 227 12.53 15.80 3.08
CA ARG A 227 11.80 15.21 4.20
C ARG A 227 12.15 15.88 5.53
N SER A 228 13.42 16.19 5.76
CA SER A 228 13.89 16.78 7.02
C SER A 228 13.68 18.28 7.11
N SER A 229 13.67 19.00 5.99
CA SER A 229 13.52 20.46 5.95
C SER A 229 12.07 20.86 5.67
N GLU A 230 11.64 20.76 4.42
CA GLU A 230 10.34 21.27 3.97
C GLU A 230 9.16 20.49 4.55
N TYR A 231 9.18 19.15 4.44
CA TYR A 231 8.07 18.33 4.88
C TYR A 231 7.90 18.37 6.41
N ALA A 232 9.00 18.29 7.16
CA ALA A 232 8.96 18.35 8.61
C ALA A 232 8.39 19.68 9.11
N ALA A 233 8.86 20.81 8.55
CA ALA A 233 8.37 22.14 8.91
C ALA A 233 6.88 22.34 8.54
N ALA A 234 6.47 21.90 7.34
CA ALA A 234 5.08 21.98 6.90
C ALA A 234 4.15 21.13 7.78
N LYS A 235 4.61 19.91 8.14
CA LYS A 235 3.87 19.01 9.02
C LYS A 235 3.73 19.59 10.42
N GLU A 236 4.79 20.13 10.99
CA GLU A 236 4.75 20.76 12.31
C GLU A 236 3.77 21.95 12.32
N ALA A 237 3.82 22.82 11.30
CA ALA A 237 2.90 23.94 11.16
C ALA A 237 1.43 23.49 11.01
N PHE A 238 1.18 22.38 10.30
CA PHE A 238 -0.14 21.78 10.20
C PHE A 238 -0.61 21.22 11.55
N ASP A 239 0.22 20.43 12.23
CA ASP A 239 -0.10 19.82 13.52
C ASP A 239 -0.37 20.90 14.59
N ASP A 240 0.37 22.01 14.56
CA ASP A 240 0.12 23.20 15.38
C ASP A 240 -1.25 23.81 15.12
N ARG A 241 -1.62 24.00 13.85
CA ARG A 241 -2.94 24.55 13.47
C ARG A 241 -4.07 23.62 13.86
N LEU A 242 -3.90 22.32 13.64
CA LEU A 242 -4.87 21.30 14.03
C LEU A 242 -5.07 21.27 15.54
N ARG A 243 -3.97 21.32 16.32
CA ARG A 243 -4.04 21.43 17.80
C ARG A 243 -4.80 22.68 18.25
N ARG A 244 -4.54 23.83 17.64
CA ARG A 244 -5.25 25.08 17.95
C ARG A 244 -6.75 24.97 17.61
N GLN A 245 -7.07 24.41 16.45
CA GLN A 245 -8.46 24.19 16.04
C GLN A 245 -9.17 23.25 17.02
N GLN A 246 -8.56 22.12 17.37
CA GLN A 246 -9.12 21.16 18.33
C GLN A 246 -9.32 21.81 19.71
N ALA A 247 -8.38 22.62 20.18
CA ALA A 247 -8.52 23.34 21.46
C ALA A 247 -9.68 24.36 21.45
N VAL A 248 -9.93 25.02 20.30
CA VAL A 248 -11.09 25.92 20.14
C VAL A 248 -12.38 25.11 20.09
N LEU A 249 -12.43 24.05 19.27
CA LEU A 249 -13.60 23.19 19.14
C LEU A 249 -13.94 22.49 20.46
N ALA A 250 -12.95 22.09 21.25
CA ALA A 250 -13.14 21.49 22.58
C ALA A 250 -13.96 22.40 23.51
N LYS A 251 -13.75 23.72 23.45
CA LYS A 251 -14.52 24.71 24.24
C LYS A 251 -15.94 24.92 23.74
N LEU A 252 -16.18 24.61 22.46
CA LEU A 252 -17.46 24.75 21.78
C LEU A 252 -18.23 23.43 21.72
N GLN A 253 -17.68 22.33 22.25
CA GLN A 253 -18.40 21.06 22.27
C GLN A 253 -19.68 21.19 23.12
N PRO A 254 -20.77 20.53 22.71
CA PRO A 254 -22.04 20.57 23.43
C PRO A 254 -21.87 20.30 24.93
N GLU A 255 -21.10 19.28 25.30
CA GLU A 255 -20.86 18.89 26.69
C GLU A 255 -20.12 19.97 27.47
N ALA A 256 -19.12 20.62 26.85
CA ALA A 256 -18.36 21.70 27.47
C ALA A 256 -19.25 22.94 27.70
N LEU A 257 -20.15 23.25 26.76
CA LEU A 257 -21.11 24.34 26.88
C LEU A 257 -22.20 24.05 27.91
N ILE A 258 -22.73 22.83 27.95
CA ILE A 258 -23.71 22.37 28.95
C ILE A 258 -23.09 22.40 30.35
N ALA A 259 -21.87 21.91 30.52
CA ALA A 259 -21.14 21.98 31.79
C ALA A 259 -20.88 23.42 32.23
N LYS A 260 -20.54 24.32 31.28
CA LYS A 260 -20.39 25.74 31.55
C LYS A 260 -21.71 26.38 31.99
N LEU A 261 -22.84 26.05 31.35
CA LEU A 261 -24.17 26.50 31.76
C LEU A 261 -24.51 26.02 33.18
N ALA A 262 -24.24 24.76 33.50
CA ALA A 262 -24.44 24.21 34.85
C ALA A 262 -23.66 24.99 35.92
N LYS A 263 -22.37 25.27 35.66
CA LYS A 263 -21.53 26.06 36.57
C LYS A 263 -22.06 27.48 36.77
N LEU A 264 -22.52 28.13 35.68
CA LEU A 264 -23.09 29.49 35.76
C LEU A 264 -24.46 29.53 36.43
N ALA A 265 -25.26 28.46 36.33
CA ALA A 265 -26.50 28.32 37.07
C ALA A 265 -26.20 28.17 38.57
N ALA A 266 -25.35 27.23 38.95
CA ALA A 266 -24.96 27.02 40.35
C ALA A 266 -24.37 28.29 41.00
N ALA A 267 -23.58 29.07 40.26
CA ALA A 267 -23.05 30.34 40.77
C ALA A 267 -24.14 31.38 41.04
N ALA A 268 -25.17 31.47 40.18
CA ALA A 268 -26.30 32.40 40.41
C ALA A 268 -27.19 31.94 41.58
N ASP A 269 -27.33 30.63 41.77
CA ASP A 269 -28.03 30.04 42.90
C ASP A 269 -27.32 30.38 44.21
N GLU A 270 -26.01 30.10 44.28
CA GLU A 270 -25.18 30.42 45.46
C GLU A 270 -25.16 31.92 45.78
N GLU A 271 -25.10 32.79 44.76
CA GLU A 271 -25.19 34.24 44.95
C GLU A 271 -26.57 34.67 45.47
N SER A 272 -27.65 34.00 45.06
CA SER A 272 -28.99 34.27 45.58
C SER A 272 -29.17 33.84 47.04
N GLU A 273 -28.54 32.72 47.46
CA GLU A 273 -28.51 32.28 48.85
C GLU A 273 -27.70 33.24 49.73
N ARG A 274 -26.52 33.70 49.26
CA ARG A 274 -25.73 34.73 49.98
C ARG A 274 -26.50 36.04 50.13
N LEU A 275 -27.24 36.43 49.10
CA LEU A 275 -28.10 37.61 49.15
C LEU A 275 -29.23 37.44 50.17
N TYR A 276 -29.80 36.23 50.26
CA TYR A 276 -30.82 35.88 51.26
C TYR A 276 -30.25 35.95 52.69
N ASP A 277 -29.07 35.36 52.93
CA ASP A 277 -28.40 35.43 54.23
C ASP A 277 -28.14 36.88 54.67
N SER A 278 -27.68 37.72 53.74
CA SER A 278 -27.44 39.16 53.99
C SER A 278 -28.72 39.92 54.35
N PHE A 279 -29.84 39.56 53.71
CA PHE A 279 -31.16 40.11 54.04
C PHE A 279 -31.62 39.69 55.44
N ILE A 280 -31.48 38.41 55.80
CA ILE A 280 -31.84 37.91 57.14
C ILE A 280 -30.95 38.53 58.24
N ALA A 281 -29.69 38.84 57.92
CA ALA A 281 -28.79 39.58 58.80
C ALA A 281 -29.15 41.08 58.94
N ASN A 282 -30.22 41.56 58.27
CA ASN A 282 -30.62 42.96 58.18
C ASN A 282 -29.57 43.88 57.55
N GLU A 283 -28.64 43.34 56.75
CA GLU A 283 -27.62 44.12 56.04
C GLU A 283 -28.16 44.77 54.75
N LEU A 284 -29.33 44.34 54.29
CA LEU A 284 -29.97 44.79 53.07
C LEU A 284 -31.46 45.08 53.29
N PRO A 285 -32.01 46.24 52.86
CA PRO A 285 -33.44 46.51 52.96
C PRO A 285 -34.26 45.64 51.98
N LEU A 286 -35.52 45.38 52.33
CA LEU A 286 -36.42 44.50 51.57
C LEU A 286 -36.52 44.85 50.08
N GLU A 287 -36.67 46.14 49.75
CA GLU A 287 -36.78 46.60 48.37
C GLU A 287 -35.55 46.20 47.53
N GLY A 288 -34.34 46.43 48.07
CA GLY A 288 -33.07 46.12 47.40
C GLY A 288 -32.78 44.62 47.33
N PHE A 289 -33.23 43.86 48.34
CA PHE A 289 -33.23 42.40 48.33
C PHE A 289 -34.11 41.86 47.20
N MET A 290 -35.38 42.27 47.15
CA MET A 290 -36.35 41.77 46.17
C MET A 290 -35.90 42.03 44.73
N ASP A 291 -35.42 43.25 44.46
CA ASP A 291 -34.92 43.63 43.14
C ASP A 291 -33.75 42.78 42.66
N SER A 292 -32.81 42.46 43.56
CA SER A 292 -31.60 41.70 43.23
C SER A 292 -31.87 40.19 43.20
N TYR A 293 -32.71 39.71 44.12
CA TYR A 293 -33.07 38.29 44.27
C TYR A 293 -33.89 37.80 43.09
N ILE A 294 -34.87 38.56 42.63
CA ILE A 294 -35.66 38.22 41.43
C ILE A 294 -34.73 38.13 40.21
N LYS A 295 -33.82 39.10 40.02
CA LYS A 295 -32.87 39.08 38.90
C LYS A 295 -31.98 37.83 38.92
N LEU A 296 -31.43 37.47 40.08
CA LEU A 296 -30.58 36.29 40.24
C LEU A 296 -31.36 34.99 40.02
N ARG A 297 -32.56 34.85 40.58
CA ARG A 297 -33.40 33.66 40.40
C ARG A 297 -33.91 33.52 38.97
N THR A 298 -34.33 34.60 38.31
CA THR A 298 -34.68 34.57 36.88
C THR A 298 -33.48 34.12 36.03
N LEU A 299 -32.28 34.63 36.32
CA LEU A 299 -31.06 34.26 35.62
C LEU A 299 -30.66 32.78 35.85
N TYR A 300 -30.84 32.27 37.07
CA TYR A 300 -30.68 30.85 37.39
C TYR A 300 -31.61 29.98 36.54
N HIS A 301 -32.92 30.26 36.59
CA HIS A 301 -33.92 29.47 35.87
C HIS A 301 -33.74 29.54 34.35
N GLU A 302 -33.37 30.70 33.80
CA GLU A 302 -33.07 30.84 32.37
C GLU A 302 -31.90 29.95 31.94
N ARG A 303 -30.80 29.93 32.73
CA ARG A 303 -29.62 29.10 32.45
C ARG A 303 -29.93 27.61 32.60
N GLU A 304 -30.70 27.25 33.61
CA GLU A 304 -31.09 25.87 33.88
C GLU A 304 -32.03 25.32 32.79
N LEU A 305 -32.99 26.13 32.35
CA LEU A 305 -33.86 25.78 31.22
C LEU A 305 -33.03 25.58 29.94
N LYS A 306 -32.13 26.51 29.61
CA LYS A 306 -31.23 26.38 28.45
C LYS A 306 -30.37 25.11 28.53
N ARG A 307 -29.89 24.74 29.71
CA ARG A 307 -29.09 23.52 29.95
C ARG A 307 -29.91 22.26 29.68
N GLN A 308 -31.17 22.22 30.11
CA GLN A 308 -32.06 21.08 29.94
C GLN A 308 -32.55 20.93 28.49
N THR A 309 -32.76 22.04 27.77
CA THR A 309 -33.21 22.03 26.37
C THR A 309 -32.08 21.83 25.37
N ALA A 310 -30.84 22.21 25.72
CA ALA A 310 -29.65 22.05 24.88
C ALA A 310 -29.45 20.63 24.28
N PRO A 311 -29.60 19.51 25.02
CA PRO A 311 -29.45 18.17 24.45
C PRO A 311 -30.54 17.81 23.43
N THR A 312 -31.75 18.37 23.55
CA THR A 312 -32.90 18.05 22.68
C THR A 312 -32.81 18.75 21.32
N THR A 313 -32.07 19.86 21.21
CA THR A 313 -31.92 20.62 19.95
C THR A 313 -30.81 20.07 19.03
N VAL A 314 -30.02 19.09 19.49
CA VAL A 314 -28.86 18.53 18.75
C VAL A 314 -29.21 17.21 18.03
N GLN A 315 -30.45 16.69 18.15
CA GLN A 315 -30.97 15.58 17.34
C GLN A 315 -31.57 16.06 16.02
#